data_AF-A0A6P1A7V0-F1
#
_entry.id   AF-A0A6P1A7V0-F1
#
_cell.length_a   1.000
_cell.length_b   1.000
_cell.length_c   1.000
_cell.angle_alpha   90.00
_cell.angle_beta   90.00
_cell.angle_gamma   90.00
#
_symmetry.space_group_name_H-M   'P 1'
#
loop_
_entity.id
_entity.type
_entity.pdbx_description
1 polymer ?
#
loop_
_entity_poly.entity_id
_entity_poly.type
_entity_poly.pdbx_seq_one_letter_code
_entity_poly.pdbx_strand_id
1 'polypeptide(L)'
;ISNETYRAHALVVLAPHLTDVLLPQALDWAREISNETYRAHALVVLAPHLTDVLLPQALDCARGISDERYRAYALIALALHLPDVLPEALDCATGISDESSRADALVALAPHLPDVLLTQALDCARGIKSEYHRAKALVALVPHLSDLLLEALDCARGISDQDSRARALVALVPHLSDLLPEALDCARGISDQLFRTNALQDLIKTLTPSSVDFPLWQQTLDGLASLTRPHFLEALPDLAPLIIKFGGIEALRETVAAVDDVSRWWK
;
A
#
# COMPACT_ATOMS: atom_id res chain seq x y z
N ILE A 1 -9.43 39.13 -2.61
CA ILE A 1 -9.98 37.88 -3.17
C ILE A 1 -10.48 37.05 -1.99
N SER A 2 -11.80 37.03 -1.79
CA SER A 2 -12.46 36.78 -0.49
C SER A 2 -12.87 35.33 -0.22
N ASN A 3 -12.38 34.37 -1.00
CA ASN A 3 -12.79 32.97 -0.84
C ASN A 3 -11.54 32.08 -0.86
N GLU A 4 -11.27 31.54 0.34
CA GLU A 4 -10.13 30.69 0.65
C GLU A 4 -10.06 29.45 -0.23
N THR A 5 -11.20 28.93 -0.68
CA THR A 5 -11.27 27.81 -1.62
C THR A 5 -10.65 28.18 -2.96
N TYR A 6 -10.88 29.39 -3.48
CA TYR A 6 -10.22 29.83 -4.72
C TYR A 6 -8.72 30.06 -4.52
N ARG A 7 -8.28 30.50 -3.33
CA ARG A 7 -6.85 30.65 -3.02
C ARG A 7 -6.15 29.29 -2.97
N ALA A 8 -6.72 28.33 -2.25
CA ALA A 8 -6.21 26.97 -2.20
C ALA A 8 -6.19 26.34 -3.60
N HIS A 9 -7.29 26.46 -4.35
CA HIS A 9 -7.35 25.94 -5.72
C HIS A 9 -6.34 26.62 -6.66
N ALA A 10 -6.15 27.93 -6.54
CA ALA A 10 -5.12 28.64 -7.32
C ALA A 10 -3.72 28.14 -6.97
N LEU A 11 -3.41 27.91 -5.69
CA LEU A 11 -2.12 27.32 -5.29
C LEU A 11 -1.94 25.92 -5.89
N VAL A 12 -2.99 25.10 -5.93
CA VAL A 12 -2.94 23.77 -6.54
C VAL A 12 -2.58 23.84 -8.02
N VAL A 13 -3.22 24.74 -8.77
CA VAL A 13 -3.01 24.88 -10.22
C VAL A 13 -1.67 25.53 -10.53
N LEU A 14 -1.24 26.49 -9.72
CA LEU A 14 -0.06 27.30 -10.00
C LEU A 14 1.24 26.69 -9.48
N ALA A 15 1.22 25.85 -8.44
CA ALA A 15 2.42 25.33 -7.79
C ALA A 15 3.49 24.76 -8.75
N PRO A 16 3.15 23.95 -9.77
CA PRO A 16 4.13 23.43 -10.72
C PRO A 16 4.79 24.49 -11.62
N HIS A 17 4.21 25.69 -11.68
CA HIS A 17 4.65 26.80 -12.54
C HIS A 17 5.25 27.96 -11.73
N LEU A 18 5.31 27.85 -10.40
CA LEU A 18 5.91 28.87 -9.56
C LEU A 18 7.42 28.85 -9.73
N THR A 19 7.98 30.01 -10.07
CA THR A 19 9.43 30.26 -10.00
C THR A 19 9.86 30.47 -8.55
N ASP A 20 11.14 30.28 -8.24
CA ASP A 20 11.72 30.50 -6.90
C ASP A 20 11.37 31.86 -6.28
N VAL A 21 11.19 32.89 -7.11
CA VAL A 21 10.82 34.25 -6.68
C VAL A 21 9.39 34.32 -6.12
N LEU A 22 8.48 33.44 -6.56
CA LEU A 22 7.07 33.44 -6.20
C LEU A 22 6.71 32.40 -5.13
N LEU A 23 7.58 31.43 -4.86
CA LEU A 23 7.38 30.42 -3.82
C LEU A 23 7.20 31.02 -2.41
N PRO A 24 7.96 32.04 -1.97
CA PRO A 24 7.73 32.67 -0.67
C PRO A 24 6.32 33.27 -0.56
N GLN A 25 5.86 33.94 -1.62
CA GLN A 25 4.53 34.53 -1.65
C GLN A 25 3.42 33.47 -1.64
N ALA A 26 3.61 32.37 -2.35
CA ALA A 26 2.67 31.25 -2.35
C ALA A 26 2.58 30.58 -0.96
N LEU A 27 3.71 30.47 -0.26
CA LEU A 27 3.74 29.94 1.11
C LEU A 27 3.06 30.89 2.10
N ASP A 28 3.26 32.21 1.96
CA ASP A 28 2.53 33.21 2.74
C ASP A 28 1.02 33.10 2.52
N TRP A 29 0.58 32.91 1.28
CA TRP A 29 -0.84 32.69 0.99
C TRP A 29 -1.36 31.40 1.64
N ALA A 30 -0.60 30.31 1.62
CA ALA A 30 -0.98 29.07 2.29
C ALA A 30 -1.15 29.30 3.80
N ARG A 31 -0.21 30.03 4.43
CA ARG A 31 -0.24 30.38 5.86
C ARG A 31 -1.47 31.20 6.27
N GLU A 32 -1.92 32.10 5.39
CA GLU A 32 -3.10 32.95 5.60
C GLU A 32 -4.45 32.24 5.41
N ILE A 33 -4.47 30.98 4.96
CA ILE A 33 -5.72 30.21 4.84
C ILE A 33 -6.23 29.85 6.24
N SER A 34 -7.43 30.32 6.60
CA SER A 34 -8.04 30.04 7.91
C SER A 34 -8.55 28.60 8.00
N ASN A 35 -9.09 28.06 6.91
CA ASN A 35 -9.54 26.67 6.85
C ASN A 35 -8.34 25.69 6.85
N GLU A 36 -8.19 24.93 7.94
CA GLU A 36 -7.03 24.04 8.13
C GLU A 36 -6.91 22.92 7.08
N THR A 37 -8.03 22.42 6.55
CA THR A 37 -8.03 21.44 5.46
C THR A 37 -7.40 22.03 4.21
N TYR A 38 -7.82 23.23 3.83
CA TYR A 38 -7.29 23.93 2.65
C TYR A 38 -5.83 24.36 2.86
N ARG A 39 -5.47 24.74 4.08
CA ARG A 39 -4.08 25.06 4.44
C ARG A 39 -3.18 23.83 4.33
N ALA A 40 -3.57 22.69 4.89
CA ALA A 40 -2.84 21.43 4.74
C ALA A 40 -2.69 21.03 3.27
N HIS A 41 -3.78 21.11 2.50
CA HIS A 41 -3.75 20.79 1.08
C HIS A 41 -2.80 21.73 0.29
N ALA A 42 -2.79 23.02 0.61
CA ALA A 42 -1.86 23.96 0.02
C ALA A 42 -0.39 23.60 0.33
N LEU A 43 -0.09 23.22 1.58
CA LEU A 43 1.25 22.78 1.98
C LEU A 43 1.67 21.49 1.25
N VAL A 44 0.77 20.50 1.15
CA VAL A 44 1.03 19.25 0.42
C VAL A 44 1.41 19.52 -1.03
N VAL A 45 0.71 20.44 -1.70
CA VAL A 45 0.98 20.75 -3.11
C VAL A 45 2.21 21.63 -3.30
N LEU A 46 2.53 22.50 -2.33
CA LEU A 46 3.74 23.31 -2.39
C LEU A 46 5.01 22.49 -2.07
N ALA A 47 4.93 21.48 -1.20
CA ALA A 47 6.08 20.74 -0.67
C ALA A 47 7.11 20.30 -1.73
N PRO A 48 6.72 19.70 -2.88
CA PRO A 48 7.65 19.27 -3.92
C PRO A 48 8.42 20.39 -4.62
N HIS A 49 7.96 21.62 -4.48
CA HIS A 49 8.52 22.80 -5.14
C HIS A 49 9.31 23.69 -4.18
N LEU A 50 9.25 23.44 -2.86
CA LEU A 50 9.93 24.27 -1.88
C LEU A 50 11.45 24.03 -1.90
N THR A 51 12.20 25.12 -1.89
CA THR A 51 13.66 25.10 -1.66
C THR A 51 13.97 24.86 -0.18
N ASP A 52 15.18 24.38 0.13
CA ASP A 52 15.66 24.18 1.51
C ASP A 52 15.50 25.39 2.43
N VAL A 53 15.54 26.61 1.88
CA VAL A 53 15.36 27.87 2.62
C VAL A 53 13.91 28.07 3.09
N LEU A 54 12.93 27.51 2.37
CA LEU A 54 11.49 27.68 2.63
C LEU A 54 10.87 26.49 3.37
N LEU A 55 11.52 25.31 3.37
CA LEU A 55 11.06 24.14 4.11
C LEU A 55 10.84 24.40 5.61
N PRO A 56 11.71 25.13 6.34
CA PRO A 56 11.46 25.47 7.73
C PRO A 56 10.18 26.29 7.95
N GLN A 57 9.89 27.23 7.06
CA GLN A 57 8.67 28.06 7.15
C GLN A 57 7.41 27.24 6.87
N ALA A 58 7.49 26.30 5.92
CA ALA A 58 6.39 25.38 5.64
C ALA A 58 6.15 24.40 6.78
N LEU A 59 7.22 23.94 7.43
CA LEU A 59 7.15 23.12 8.64
C LEU A 59 6.47 23.87 9.79
N ASP A 60 6.83 25.12 10.04
CA ASP A 60 6.15 25.96 11.04
C ASP A 60 4.66 26.15 10.71
N CYS A 61 4.33 26.32 9.43
CA CYS A 61 2.95 26.40 8.98
C CYS A 61 2.19 25.08 9.20
N ALA A 62 2.83 23.93 8.96
CA ALA A 62 2.25 22.61 9.21
C ALA A 62 2.02 22.37 10.72
N ARG A 63 3.00 22.73 11.56
CA ARG A 63 2.89 22.65 13.04
C ARG A 63 1.79 23.53 13.61
N GLY A 64 1.49 24.64 12.95
CA GLY A 64 0.38 25.54 13.30
C GLY A 64 -1.02 25.00 12.97
N ILE A 65 -1.15 23.80 12.40
CA ILE A 65 -2.43 23.13 12.17
C ILE A 65 -2.90 22.42 13.44
N SER A 66 -4.13 22.69 13.84
CA SER A 66 -4.71 22.17 15.09
C SER A 66 -5.29 20.76 14.92
N ASP A 67 -6.01 20.49 13.83
CA ASP A 67 -6.51 19.15 13.52
C ASP A 67 -5.34 18.20 13.18
N GLU A 68 -5.18 17.16 14.00
CA GLU A 68 -4.07 16.22 13.92
C GLU A 68 -3.99 15.50 12.58
N ARG A 69 -5.12 15.25 11.91
CA ARG A 69 -5.14 14.61 10.59
C ARG A 69 -4.54 15.54 9.56
N TYR A 70 -5.00 16.79 9.51
CA TYR A 70 -4.50 17.77 8.55
C TYR A 70 -3.04 18.13 8.81
N ARG A 71 -2.63 18.19 10.08
CA ARG A 71 -1.22 18.33 10.46
C ARG A 71 -0.39 17.15 9.98
N ALA A 72 -0.82 15.92 10.24
CA ALA A 72 -0.12 14.72 9.79
C ALA A 72 0.05 14.70 8.26
N TYR A 73 -1.01 14.97 7.50
CA TYR A 73 -0.93 15.03 6.03
C TYR A 73 0.09 16.08 5.54
N ALA A 74 0.10 17.27 6.13
CA ALA A 74 1.07 18.30 5.77
C ALA A 74 2.51 17.89 6.13
N LEU A 75 2.72 17.33 7.33
CA LEU A 75 4.04 16.87 7.78
C LEU A 75 4.56 15.70 6.94
N ILE A 76 3.70 14.75 6.56
CA ILE A 76 4.06 13.62 5.69
C ILE A 76 4.57 14.12 4.33
N ALA A 77 3.88 15.08 3.72
CA ALA A 77 4.31 15.66 2.45
C ALA A 77 5.64 16.41 2.57
N LEU A 78 5.87 17.14 3.66
CA LEU A 78 7.13 17.83 3.92
C LEU A 78 8.28 16.85 4.24
N ALA A 79 7.99 15.73 4.90
CA ALA A 79 8.99 14.72 5.28
C ALA A 79 9.67 14.07 4.06
N LEU A 80 9.03 14.09 2.89
CA LEU A 80 9.64 13.66 1.62
C LEU A 80 10.82 14.53 1.20
N HIS A 81 10.85 15.79 1.64
CA HIS A 81 11.88 16.78 1.32
C HIS A 81 12.72 17.17 2.55
N LEU A 82 12.25 16.82 3.75
CA LEU A 82 12.90 17.07 5.02
C LEU A 82 12.83 15.82 5.91
N PRO A 83 13.69 14.80 5.67
CA PRO A 83 13.61 13.51 6.36
C PRO A 83 13.68 13.60 7.89
N ASP A 84 14.30 14.65 8.44
CA ASP A 84 14.38 14.91 9.88
C ASP A 84 12.99 15.09 10.54
N VAL A 85 11.94 15.35 9.75
CA VAL A 85 10.55 15.49 10.21
C VAL A 85 9.82 14.15 10.27
N LEU A 86 10.36 13.06 9.71
CA LEU A 86 9.70 11.75 9.72
C LEU A 86 9.28 11.26 11.12
N PRO A 87 10.07 11.41 12.19
CA PRO A 87 9.63 11.04 13.54
C PRO A 87 8.38 11.83 13.98
N GLU A 88 8.36 13.14 13.74
CA GLU A 88 7.23 14.01 14.10
C GLU A 88 5.98 13.71 13.24
N ALA A 89 6.19 13.43 11.95
CA ALA A 89 5.12 13.03 11.04
C ALA A 89 4.50 11.69 11.47
N LEU A 90 5.33 10.72 11.87
CA LEU A 90 4.88 9.44 12.41
C LEU A 90 4.14 9.62 13.74
N ASP A 91 4.67 10.41 14.67
CA ASP A 91 3.99 10.74 15.94
C ASP A 91 2.60 11.33 15.68
N CYS A 92 2.49 12.29 14.77
CA CYS A 92 1.20 12.87 14.38
C CYS A 92 0.28 11.82 13.75
N ALA A 93 0.78 10.96 12.87
CA ALA A 93 0.02 9.87 12.28
C ALA A 93 -0.51 8.91 13.36
N THR A 94 0.29 8.56 14.36
CA THR A 94 -0.12 7.67 15.45
C THR A 94 -1.22 8.27 16.33
N GLY A 95 -1.22 9.59 16.51
CA GLY A 95 -2.22 10.33 17.28
C GLY A 95 -3.58 10.45 16.60
N ILE A 96 -3.67 10.21 15.28
CA ILE A 96 -4.92 10.30 14.53
C ILE A 96 -5.99 9.36 15.14
N SER A 97 -7.09 9.97 15.60
CA SER A 97 -8.22 9.23 16.19
C SER A 97 -9.02 8.41 15.18
N ASP A 98 -9.14 8.88 13.94
CA ASP A 98 -9.84 8.17 12.87
C ASP A 98 -8.96 7.04 12.29
N GLU A 99 -9.38 5.79 12.48
CA GLU A 99 -8.56 4.63 12.13
C GLU A 99 -8.26 4.51 10.63
N SER A 100 -9.20 4.95 9.78
CA SER A 100 -8.97 4.99 8.33
C SER A 100 -7.86 5.98 7.99
N SER A 101 -7.96 7.21 8.48
CA SER A 101 -6.98 8.27 8.27
C SER A 101 -5.61 7.89 8.85
N ARG A 102 -5.58 7.20 9.99
CA ARG A 102 -4.35 6.68 10.58
C ARG A 102 -3.68 5.62 9.70
N ALA A 103 -4.46 4.69 9.15
CA ALA A 103 -3.93 3.70 8.20
C ALA A 103 -3.42 4.36 6.92
N ASP A 104 -4.14 5.35 6.39
CA ASP A 104 -3.72 6.10 5.19
C ASP A 104 -2.42 6.86 5.41
N ALA A 105 -2.25 7.46 6.60
CA ALA A 105 -1.01 8.10 7.00
C ALA A 105 0.17 7.11 7.09
N LEU A 106 -0.04 5.92 7.66
CA LEU A 106 0.98 4.86 7.70
C LEU A 106 1.34 4.37 6.30
N VAL A 107 0.36 4.20 5.41
CA VAL A 107 0.57 3.81 4.00
C VAL A 107 1.45 4.84 3.29
N ALA A 108 1.19 6.13 3.48
CA ALA A 108 1.98 7.20 2.88
C ALA A 108 3.40 7.28 3.45
N LEU A 109 3.58 6.98 4.74
CA LEU A 109 4.89 7.02 5.40
C LEU A 109 5.76 5.81 5.07
N ALA A 110 5.17 4.61 4.91
CA ALA A 110 5.90 3.35 4.84
C ALA A 110 7.13 3.34 3.90
N PRO A 111 7.07 3.88 2.66
CA PRO A 111 8.21 3.87 1.75
C PRO A 111 9.40 4.76 2.18
N HIS A 112 9.19 5.62 3.17
CA HIS A 112 10.12 6.66 3.58
C HIS A 112 10.64 6.48 5.01
N LEU A 113 10.09 5.53 5.77
CA LEU A 113 10.49 5.31 7.16
C LEU A 113 11.88 4.67 7.23
N PRO A 114 12.83 5.26 7.98
CA PRO A 114 14.07 4.58 8.32
C PRO A 114 13.80 3.45 9.32
N ASP A 115 14.68 2.45 9.35
CA ASP A 115 14.53 1.23 10.16
C ASP A 115 14.20 1.50 11.64
N VAL A 116 14.80 2.56 12.21
CA VAL A 116 14.59 2.99 13.60
C VAL A 116 13.13 3.36 13.92
N LEU A 117 12.33 3.75 12.91
CA LEU A 117 10.92 4.11 13.07
C LEU A 117 9.95 2.96 12.71
N LEU A 118 10.43 1.87 12.11
CA LEU A 118 9.57 0.78 11.65
C LEU A 118 8.86 0.06 12.79
N THR A 119 9.52 -0.10 13.95
CA THR A 119 8.89 -0.68 15.14
C THR A 119 7.69 0.16 15.60
N GLN A 120 7.84 1.49 15.66
CA GLN A 120 6.77 2.39 16.04
C GLN A 120 5.61 2.36 15.02
N ALA A 121 5.92 2.32 13.72
CA ALA A 121 4.91 2.22 12.68
C ALA A 121 4.14 0.89 12.73
N LEU A 122 4.84 -0.22 13.00
CA LEU A 122 4.22 -1.53 13.18
C LEU A 122 3.35 -1.59 14.45
N ASP A 123 3.80 -1.01 15.56
CA ASP A 123 3.01 -0.89 16.78
C ASP A 123 1.74 -0.06 16.55
N CYS A 124 1.86 1.04 15.80
CA CYS A 124 0.72 1.85 15.39
C CYS A 124 -0.26 1.02 14.53
N ALA A 125 0.22 0.28 13.53
CA ALA A 125 -0.61 -0.60 12.71
C ALA A 125 -1.32 -1.65 13.57
N ARG A 126 -0.60 -2.29 14.51
CA ARG A 126 -1.16 -3.28 15.46
C ARG A 126 -2.27 -2.69 16.33
N GLY A 127 -2.15 -1.41 16.71
CA GLY A 127 -3.14 -0.67 17.51
C GLY A 127 -4.40 -0.23 16.77
N ILE A 128 -4.50 -0.46 15.45
CA ILE A 128 -5.72 -0.20 14.68
C ILE A 128 -6.75 -1.30 14.95
N LYS A 129 -7.96 -0.92 15.41
CA LYS A 129 -9.00 -1.90 15.77
C LYS A 129 -9.74 -2.43 14.55
N SER A 130 -10.02 -1.56 13.57
CA SER A 130 -10.56 -1.98 12.28
C SER A 130 -9.58 -2.91 11.59
N GLU A 131 -9.94 -4.18 11.50
CA GLU A 131 -9.10 -5.23 10.94
C GLU A 131 -8.72 -4.97 9.47
N TYR A 132 -9.64 -4.37 8.71
CA TYR A 132 -9.38 -3.91 7.36
C TYR A 132 -8.29 -2.82 7.30
N HIS A 133 -8.39 -1.79 8.15
CA HIS A 133 -7.40 -0.70 8.18
C HIS A 133 -6.06 -1.18 8.75
N ARG A 134 -6.07 -2.10 9.71
CA ARG A 134 -4.87 -2.78 10.22
C ARG A 134 -4.17 -3.56 9.11
N ALA A 135 -4.91 -4.39 8.36
CA ALA A 135 -4.35 -5.11 7.21
C ALA A 135 -3.79 -4.16 6.15
N LYS A 136 -4.51 -3.08 5.83
CA LYS A 136 -4.05 -2.06 4.88
C LYS A 136 -2.70 -1.45 5.29
N ALA A 137 -2.57 -1.06 6.55
CA ALA A 137 -1.30 -0.52 7.07
C ALA A 137 -0.18 -1.58 7.06
N LEU A 138 -0.47 -2.82 7.48
CA LEU A 138 0.50 -3.91 7.45
C LEU A 138 1.02 -4.18 6.03
N VAL A 139 0.13 -4.29 5.04
CA VAL A 139 0.50 -4.54 3.63
C VAL A 139 1.47 -3.48 3.12
N ALA A 140 1.28 -2.21 3.48
CA ALA A 140 2.19 -1.15 3.07
C ALA A 140 3.54 -1.18 3.80
N LEU A 141 3.57 -1.61 5.07
CA LEU A 141 4.80 -1.70 5.85
C LEU A 141 5.65 -2.92 5.48
N VAL A 142 5.04 -4.06 5.17
CA VAL A 142 5.72 -5.35 4.96
C VAL A 142 6.97 -5.28 4.07
N PRO A 143 6.98 -4.60 2.91
CA PRO A 143 8.17 -4.51 2.06
C PRO A 143 9.39 -3.89 2.74
N HIS A 144 9.18 -3.17 3.85
CA HIS A 144 10.20 -2.45 4.59
C HIS A 144 10.58 -3.16 5.91
N LEU A 145 9.78 -4.10 6.40
CA LEU A 145 9.91 -4.73 7.73
C LEU A 145 10.93 -5.87 7.81
N SER A 146 12.10 -5.75 7.15
CA SER A 146 13.08 -6.86 7.03
C SER A 146 13.36 -7.62 8.33
N ASP A 147 13.65 -6.89 9.42
CA ASP A 147 13.96 -7.48 10.74
C ASP A 147 12.70 -7.69 11.62
N LEU A 148 11.53 -7.28 11.16
CA LEU A 148 10.25 -7.28 11.89
C LEU A 148 9.18 -8.16 11.22
N LEU A 149 9.59 -9.04 10.30
CA LEU A 149 8.67 -9.90 9.54
C LEU A 149 7.88 -10.87 10.44
N LEU A 150 8.47 -11.34 11.55
CA LEU A 150 7.80 -12.23 12.49
C LEU A 150 6.72 -11.49 13.29
N GLU A 151 7.01 -10.27 13.73
CA GLU A 151 6.06 -9.40 14.42
C GLU A 151 4.93 -8.95 13.49
N ALA A 152 5.23 -8.74 12.21
CA ALA A 152 4.25 -8.48 11.16
C ALA A 152 3.35 -9.70 10.91
N LEU A 153 3.93 -10.91 10.89
CA LEU A 153 3.20 -12.16 10.78
C LEU A 153 2.27 -12.40 11.97
N ASP A 154 2.74 -12.16 13.20
CA ASP A 154 1.89 -12.28 14.39
C ASP A 154 0.73 -11.29 14.34
N CYS A 155 0.98 -10.07 13.85
CA CYS A 155 -0.07 -9.07 13.64
C CYS A 155 -1.09 -9.53 12.59
N ALA A 156 -0.61 -10.09 11.47
CA ALA A 156 -1.46 -10.62 10.41
C ALA A 156 -2.32 -11.80 10.89
N ARG A 157 -1.73 -12.75 11.63
CA ARG A 157 -2.45 -13.90 12.22
C ARG A 157 -3.45 -13.48 13.29
N GLY A 158 -3.21 -12.37 13.98
CA GLY A 158 -4.14 -11.75 14.92
C GLY A 158 -5.37 -11.09 14.29
N ILE A 159 -5.50 -11.14 12.95
CA ILE A 159 -6.69 -10.67 12.23
C ILE A 159 -7.73 -11.79 12.14
N SER A 160 -8.95 -11.49 12.60
CA SER A 160 -10.08 -12.42 12.63
C SER A 160 -10.82 -12.44 11.29
N ASP A 161 -11.04 -11.27 10.70
CA ASP A 161 -11.63 -11.10 9.37
C ASP A 161 -10.77 -11.79 8.31
N GLN A 162 -11.33 -12.80 7.65
CA GLN A 162 -10.60 -13.67 6.75
C GLN A 162 -10.04 -12.89 5.55
N ASP A 163 -10.79 -11.93 5.02
CA ASP A 163 -10.40 -11.13 3.88
C ASP A 163 -9.20 -10.23 4.22
N SER A 164 -9.25 -9.57 5.37
CA SER A 164 -8.17 -8.72 5.88
C SER A 164 -6.94 -9.54 6.25
N ARG A 165 -7.12 -10.71 6.87
CA ARG A 165 -6.01 -11.63 7.20
C ARG A 165 -5.33 -12.13 5.93
N ALA A 166 -6.10 -12.59 4.94
CA ALA A 166 -5.57 -13.07 3.68
C ALA A 166 -4.71 -12.02 3.00
N ARG A 167 -5.18 -10.76 2.91
CA ARG A 167 -4.39 -9.66 2.34
C ARG A 167 -3.05 -9.46 3.04
N ALA A 168 -3.05 -9.45 4.37
CA ALA A 168 -1.82 -9.27 5.15
C ALA A 168 -0.85 -10.45 4.97
N LEU A 169 -1.34 -11.69 4.95
CA LEU A 169 -0.52 -12.88 4.74
C LEU A 169 0.05 -12.93 3.31
N VAL A 170 -0.74 -12.62 2.29
CA VAL A 170 -0.28 -12.56 0.89
C VAL A 170 0.88 -11.58 0.73
N ALA A 171 0.82 -10.41 1.39
CA ALA A 171 1.91 -9.44 1.36
C ALA A 171 3.20 -9.95 2.02
N LEU A 172 3.11 -10.88 2.98
CA LEU A 172 4.26 -11.47 3.67
C LEU A 172 4.92 -12.60 2.88
N VAL A 173 4.22 -13.27 1.96
CA VAL A 173 4.73 -14.43 1.21
C VAL A 173 6.04 -14.15 0.45
N PRO A 174 6.22 -13.00 -0.25
CA PRO A 174 7.50 -12.69 -0.90
C PRO A 174 8.70 -12.68 0.04
N HIS A 175 8.47 -12.46 1.34
CA HIS A 175 9.51 -12.34 2.37
C HIS A 175 9.60 -13.59 3.26
N LEU A 176 8.53 -14.39 3.34
CA LEU A 176 8.42 -15.60 4.16
C LEU A 176 7.75 -16.72 3.35
N SER A 177 8.53 -17.39 2.50
CA SER A 177 8.03 -18.41 1.57
C SER A 177 7.30 -19.58 2.25
N ASP A 178 7.64 -19.88 3.50
CA ASP A 178 7.03 -20.96 4.28
C ASP A 178 5.56 -20.68 4.63
N LEU A 179 5.09 -19.43 4.48
CA LEU A 179 3.70 -19.04 4.67
C LEU A 179 2.80 -19.33 3.47
N LEU A 180 3.38 -19.74 2.34
CA LEU A 180 2.63 -19.92 1.10
C LEU A 180 1.39 -20.85 1.26
N PRO A 181 1.45 -22.00 1.97
CA PRO A 181 0.27 -22.83 2.20
C PRO A 181 -0.82 -22.12 3.02
N GLU A 182 -0.45 -21.41 4.08
CA GLU A 182 -1.38 -20.67 4.95
C GLU A 182 -2.04 -19.51 4.21
N ALA A 183 -1.25 -18.76 3.44
CA ALA A 183 -1.74 -17.65 2.63
C ALA A 183 -2.68 -18.14 1.51
N LEU A 184 -2.38 -19.27 0.88
CA LEU A 184 -3.23 -19.89 -0.14
C LEU A 184 -4.58 -20.35 0.44
N ASP A 185 -4.57 -21.00 1.61
CA ASP A 185 -5.80 -21.41 2.30
C ASP A 185 -6.66 -20.20 2.69
N CYS A 186 -6.05 -19.16 3.26
CA CYS A 186 -6.75 -17.92 3.59
C CYS A 186 -7.32 -17.23 2.34
N ALA A 187 -6.55 -17.14 1.25
CA ALA A 187 -7.02 -16.54 0.00
C ALA A 187 -8.21 -17.30 -0.60
N ARG A 188 -8.22 -18.63 -0.54
CA ARG A 188 -9.36 -19.46 -0.96
C ARG A 188 -10.61 -19.23 -0.11
N GLY A 189 -10.42 -18.98 1.18
CA GLY A 189 -11.49 -18.69 2.15
C GLY A 189 -12.17 -17.33 1.98
N ILE A 190 -11.58 -16.42 1.18
CA ILE A 190 -12.17 -15.10 0.92
C ILE A 190 -13.57 -15.25 0.30
N SER A 191 -14.54 -14.57 0.90
CA SER A 191 -15.95 -14.63 0.47
C SER A 191 -16.21 -13.78 -0.77
N ASP A 192 -15.58 -12.61 -0.85
CA ASP A 192 -15.70 -11.71 -2.01
C ASP A 192 -14.90 -12.24 -3.22
N GLN A 193 -15.57 -12.47 -4.34
CA GLN A 193 -14.95 -13.04 -5.54
C GLN A 193 -13.80 -12.18 -6.09
N LEU A 194 -13.93 -10.86 -6.05
CA LEU A 194 -12.92 -9.95 -6.58
C LEU A 194 -11.67 -9.98 -5.69
N PHE A 195 -11.85 -9.90 -4.38
CA PHE A 195 -10.74 -9.98 -3.43
C PHE A 195 -10.05 -11.34 -3.43
N ARG A 196 -10.82 -12.44 -3.56
CA ARG A 196 -10.26 -13.79 -3.71
C ARG A 196 -9.39 -13.89 -4.94
N THR A 197 -9.90 -13.40 -6.07
CA THR A 197 -9.19 -13.40 -7.35
C THR A 197 -7.87 -12.64 -7.24
N ASN A 198 -7.89 -11.43 -6.69
CA ASN A 198 -6.69 -10.60 -6.54
C ASN A 198 -5.65 -11.29 -5.63
N ALA A 199 -6.08 -11.82 -4.48
CA ALA A 199 -5.19 -12.51 -3.55
C ALA A 199 -4.53 -13.73 -4.18
N LEU A 200 -5.30 -14.55 -4.91
CA LEU A 200 -4.77 -15.70 -5.62
C LEU A 200 -3.80 -15.27 -6.75
N GLN A 201 -4.13 -14.24 -7.52
CA GLN A 201 -3.25 -13.71 -8.57
C GLN A 201 -1.92 -13.22 -8.00
N ASP A 202 -1.94 -12.52 -6.86
CA ASP A 202 -0.72 -12.03 -6.24
C ASP A 202 0.14 -13.18 -5.69
N LEU A 203 -0.48 -14.22 -5.11
CA LEU A 203 0.25 -15.43 -4.71
C LEU A 203 0.90 -16.13 -5.89
N ILE A 204 0.20 -16.27 -7.01
CA ILE A 204 0.72 -16.94 -8.22
C ILE A 204 2.03 -16.30 -8.70
N LYS A 205 2.12 -14.97 -8.68
CA LYS A 205 3.32 -14.22 -9.08
C LYS A 205 4.54 -14.52 -8.19
N THR A 206 4.30 -14.99 -6.96
CA THR A 206 5.37 -15.36 -6.02
C THR A 206 5.80 -16.82 -6.15
N LEU A 207 5.06 -17.64 -6.90
CA LEU A 207 5.35 -19.06 -7.00
C LEU A 207 6.58 -19.30 -7.86
N THR A 208 7.49 -20.12 -7.34
CA THR A 208 8.66 -20.56 -8.08
C THR A 208 8.70 -22.09 -8.09
N PRO A 209 9.33 -22.71 -9.10
CA PRO A 209 9.59 -24.14 -9.08
C PRO A 209 10.30 -24.63 -7.82
N SER A 210 11.07 -23.79 -7.12
CA SER A 210 11.72 -24.14 -5.85
C SER A 210 10.79 -24.08 -4.63
N SER A 211 9.78 -23.20 -4.62
CA SER A 211 8.92 -22.96 -3.46
C SER A 211 7.69 -23.86 -3.39
N VAL A 212 7.38 -24.61 -4.46
CA VAL A 212 6.14 -25.39 -4.57
C VAL A 212 6.45 -26.87 -4.70
N ASP A 213 5.92 -27.69 -3.79
CA ASP A 213 5.90 -29.15 -3.91
C ASP A 213 4.62 -29.65 -4.59
N PHE A 214 4.50 -30.96 -4.82
CA PHE A 214 3.35 -31.50 -5.56
C PHE A 214 2.01 -31.32 -4.82
N PRO A 215 1.90 -31.56 -3.49
CA PRO A 215 0.69 -31.23 -2.75
C PRO A 215 0.29 -29.76 -2.82
N LEU A 216 1.23 -28.82 -2.69
CA LEU A 216 0.95 -27.39 -2.78
C LEU A 216 0.58 -26.97 -4.20
N TRP A 217 1.16 -27.62 -5.21
CA TRP A 217 0.74 -27.47 -6.60
C TRP A 217 -0.72 -27.86 -6.82
N GLN A 218 -1.16 -28.99 -6.26
CA GLN A 218 -2.57 -29.39 -6.32
C GLN A 218 -3.49 -28.37 -5.66
N GLN A 219 -3.12 -27.88 -4.47
CA GLN A 219 -3.91 -26.84 -3.79
C GLN A 219 -3.97 -25.53 -4.59
N THR A 220 -2.89 -25.19 -5.29
CA THR A 220 -2.85 -24.02 -6.17
C THR A 220 -3.83 -24.21 -7.31
N LEU A 221 -3.77 -25.33 -8.02
CA LEU A 221 -4.72 -25.66 -9.10
C LEU A 221 -6.18 -25.64 -8.64
N ASP A 222 -6.49 -26.17 -7.46
CA ASP A 222 -7.83 -26.11 -6.87
C ASP A 222 -8.28 -24.67 -6.60
N GLY A 223 -7.37 -23.82 -6.12
CA GLY A 223 -7.64 -22.39 -5.94
C GLY A 223 -7.94 -21.71 -7.28
N LEU A 224 -7.15 -22.02 -8.31
CA LEU A 224 -7.31 -21.47 -9.66
C LEU A 224 -8.61 -21.87 -10.33
N ALA A 225 -9.14 -23.06 -10.02
CA ALA A 225 -10.42 -23.52 -10.53
C ALA A 225 -11.59 -22.62 -10.09
N SER A 226 -11.42 -21.82 -9.03
CA SER A 226 -12.40 -20.83 -8.57
C SER A 226 -12.34 -19.49 -9.32
N LEU A 227 -11.29 -19.27 -10.13
CA LEU A 227 -11.13 -18.06 -10.92
C LEU A 227 -12.05 -18.07 -12.14
N THR A 228 -12.52 -16.89 -12.52
CA THR A 228 -13.19 -16.73 -13.82
C THR A 228 -12.20 -16.97 -14.96
N ARG A 229 -12.68 -17.39 -16.13
CA ARG A 229 -11.86 -17.62 -17.32
C ARG A 229 -10.84 -16.50 -17.62
N PRO A 230 -11.17 -15.19 -17.63
CA PRO A 230 -10.19 -14.14 -17.91
C PRO A 230 -9.01 -14.16 -16.93
N HIS A 231 -9.30 -14.13 -15.62
CA HIS A 231 -8.27 -14.16 -14.57
C HIS A 231 -7.44 -15.45 -14.55
N PHE A 232 -8.04 -16.60 -14.90
CA PHE A 232 -7.27 -17.84 -15.06
C PHE A 232 -6.29 -17.75 -16.24
N LEU A 233 -6.73 -17.22 -17.39
CA LEU A 233 -5.87 -17.04 -18.56
C LEU A 233 -4.73 -16.05 -18.29
N GLU A 234 -4.98 -14.99 -17.52
CA GLU A 234 -3.94 -14.05 -17.07
C GLU A 234 -2.89 -14.71 -16.18
N ALA A 235 -3.26 -15.72 -15.39
CA ALA A 235 -2.33 -16.43 -14.51
C ALA A 235 -1.47 -17.49 -15.23
N LEU A 236 -1.89 -17.98 -16.40
CA LEU A 236 -1.18 -19.06 -17.11
C LEU A 236 0.31 -18.80 -17.38
N PRO A 237 0.75 -17.59 -17.78
CA PRO A 237 2.17 -17.30 -17.99
C PRO A 237 3.00 -17.52 -16.72
N ASP A 238 2.50 -17.07 -15.57
CA ASP A 238 3.19 -17.20 -14.28
C ASP A 238 3.24 -18.66 -13.81
N LEU A 239 2.28 -19.49 -14.25
CA LEU A 239 2.23 -20.92 -13.92
C LEU A 239 3.08 -21.78 -14.86
N ALA A 240 3.51 -21.28 -16.02
CA ALA A 240 4.25 -22.06 -17.01
C ALA A 240 5.50 -22.76 -16.45
N PRO A 241 6.33 -22.14 -15.59
CA PRO A 241 7.46 -22.82 -14.96
C PRO A 241 7.04 -24.01 -14.08
N LEU A 242 5.90 -23.92 -13.39
CA LEU A 242 5.37 -25.00 -12.55
C LEU A 242 4.74 -26.11 -13.38
N ILE A 243 4.02 -25.77 -14.45
CA ILE A 243 3.48 -26.74 -15.40
C ILE A 243 4.63 -27.56 -16.00
N ILE A 244 5.72 -26.91 -16.41
CA ILE A 244 6.92 -27.60 -16.91
C ILE A 244 7.55 -28.45 -15.81
N LYS A 245 7.68 -27.95 -14.58
CA LYS A 245 8.26 -28.70 -13.46
C LYS A 245 7.54 -30.02 -13.22
N PHE A 246 6.20 -30.01 -13.18
CA PHE A 246 5.41 -31.18 -12.76
C PHE A 246 4.89 -32.03 -13.92
N GLY A 247 4.69 -31.45 -15.11
CA GLY A 247 4.15 -32.13 -16.29
C GLY A 247 5.06 -32.11 -17.52
N GLY A 248 6.21 -31.44 -17.45
CA GLY A 248 7.13 -31.30 -18.58
C GLY A 248 6.66 -30.32 -19.64
N ILE A 249 7.47 -30.17 -20.70
CA ILE A 249 7.16 -29.29 -21.84
C ILE A 249 5.88 -29.74 -22.56
N GLU A 250 5.57 -31.04 -22.55
CA GLU A 250 4.38 -31.55 -23.22
C GLU A 250 3.10 -31.11 -22.50
N ALA A 251 3.07 -31.11 -21.16
CA ALA A 251 1.92 -30.57 -20.42
C ALA A 251 1.69 -29.09 -20.73
N LEU A 252 2.75 -28.30 -20.92
CA LEU A 252 2.60 -26.90 -21.33
C LEU A 252 2.02 -26.79 -22.75
N ARG A 253 2.48 -27.64 -23.69
CA ARG A 253 1.94 -27.70 -25.05
C ARG A 253 0.46 -28.07 -25.06
N GLU A 254 0.08 -29.08 -24.30
CA GLU A 254 -1.32 -29.51 -24.15
C GLU A 254 -2.18 -28.40 -23.53
N THR A 255 -1.66 -27.69 -22.53
CA THR A 255 -2.34 -26.54 -21.91
C THR A 255 -2.61 -25.44 -22.94
N VAL A 256 -1.61 -25.07 -23.75
CA VAL A 256 -1.77 -24.07 -24.82
C VAL A 256 -2.77 -24.55 -25.88
N ALA A 257 -2.69 -25.81 -26.30
CA ALA A 257 -3.62 -26.38 -27.27
C ALA A 257 -5.07 -26.38 -26.75
N ALA A 258 -5.28 -26.67 -25.46
CA ALA A 258 -6.59 -26.60 -24.82
C ALA A 258 -7.14 -25.18 -24.78
N VAL A 259 -6.31 -24.17 -24.47
CA VAL A 259 -6.70 -22.76 -24.52
C VAL A 259 -7.12 -22.35 -25.94
N ASP A 260 -6.32 -22.72 -26.94
CA ASP A 260 -6.61 -22.46 -28.36
C ASP A 260 -7.92 -23.11 -28.80
N ASP A 261 -8.15 -24.39 -28.45
CA ASP A 261 -9.38 -25.09 -28.81
C ASP A 261 -10.59 -24.39 -28.20
N VAL A 262 -10.60 -24.15 -26.88
CA VAL A 262 -11.72 -23.47 -26.19
C VAL A 262 -11.95 -22.05 -26.73
N SER A 263 -10.91 -21.35 -27.20
CA SER A 263 -11.06 -20.04 -27.85
C SER A 263 -11.80 -20.10 -29.19
N ARG A 264 -11.69 -21.21 -29.94
CA ARG A 264 -12.34 -21.38 -31.25
C ARG A 264 -13.84 -21.58 -31.14
N TRP A 265 -14.32 -22.13 -30.03
CA TRP A 265 -15.74 -22.39 -29.79
C TRP A 265 -16.53 -21.14 -29.34
N TRP A 266 -15.85 -20.01 -29.14
CA TRP A 266 -16.44 -18.79 -28.59
C TRP A 266 -16.10 -17.60 -29.50
N LYS A 267 -16.92 -17.40 -30.54
CA LYS A 267 -17.00 -16.18 -31.36
C LYS A 267 -18.24 -15.39 -31.00
#